data_AF-A0A6G6ZYY0-F1
#
_entry.id   AF-A0A6G6ZYY0-F1
#
_cell.length_a   1.000
_cell.length_b   1.000
_cell.length_c   1.000
_cell.angle_alpha   90.00
_cell.angle_beta   90.00
_cell.angle_gamma   90.00
#
_symmetry.space_group_name_H-M   'P 1'
#
loop_
_entity.id
_entity.type
_entity.pdbx_description
1 polymer ?
#
loop_
_entity_poly.entity_id
_entity_poly.type
_entity_poly.pdbx_seq_one_letter_code
_entity_poly.pdbx_strand_id
1 'polypeptide(L)'
;MTDRSSQHWYPTAAYLYTLHLDGPALAWEYLRRNASYRRDWLRRRRKPDAAQAWGLRLLEDPGLDARDAHPAWFPDHDGVVQLYPDADPPPDAHTFEFWRIPGRKQLTHDGKRLVLVSHWPGCCVRLALAPDLEDGSAYLYATRACATPCARYRTLAAKLDALSAATVAAPVATARSRPTPAALLELHTLQALDATLAGASLREVAEGLFGADAVAADWHKDSALRARVRRLVRRGDELMHGGYRRLAQLPMFPSH
;
A
#
# COMPACT_ATOMS: atom_id res chain seq x y z
N MET A 1 26.12 23.31 -13.12
CA MET A 1 25.50 21.96 -13.08
C MET A 1 25.55 21.49 -11.64
N THR A 2 24.45 21.55 -10.92
CA THR A 2 24.34 20.94 -9.60
C THR A 2 24.36 19.43 -9.80
N ASP A 3 25.29 18.73 -9.15
CA ASP A 3 25.34 17.28 -9.16
C ASP A 3 24.09 16.73 -8.45
N ARG A 4 23.07 16.38 -9.22
CA ARG A 4 21.78 15.89 -8.71
C ARG A 4 21.81 14.39 -8.42
N SER A 5 22.93 13.71 -8.66
CA SER A 5 23.12 12.29 -8.32
C SER A 5 23.05 12.03 -6.80
N SER A 6 23.19 13.06 -5.97
CA SER A 6 23.01 13.02 -4.52
C SER A 6 21.57 13.20 -4.03
N GLN A 7 20.60 13.38 -4.93
CA GLN A 7 19.19 13.49 -4.56
C GLN A 7 18.63 12.12 -4.17
N HIS A 8 17.81 12.06 -3.11
CA HIS A 8 17.27 10.82 -2.53
C HIS A 8 16.53 9.90 -3.52
N TRP A 9 16.09 10.41 -4.69
CA TRP A 9 15.41 9.61 -5.68
C TRP A 9 16.33 8.80 -6.60
N TYR A 10 17.62 9.17 -6.70
CA TYR A 10 18.55 8.58 -7.66
C TYR A 10 18.85 7.09 -7.41
N PRO A 11 19.07 6.63 -6.16
CA PRO A 11 19.34 5.22 -5.91
C PRO A 11 18.06 4.36 -6.03
N THR A 12 17.96 3.55 -7.07
CA THR A 12 16.85 2.58 -7.26
C THR A 12 16.68 1.63 -6.07
N ALA A 13 17.78 1.34 -5.36
CA ALA A 13 17.77 0.54 -4.13
C ALA A 13 16.83 1.11 -3.04
N ALA A 14 16.65 2.43 -2.99
CA ALA A 14 15.74 3.09 -2.04
C ALA A 14 14.26 2.71 -2.27
N TYR A 15 13.92 2.16 -3.44
CA TYR A 15 12.56 1.78 -3.80
C TYR A 15 12.31 0.26 -3.77
N LEU A 16 13.30 -0.57 -3.42
CA LEU A 16 13.12 -2.04 -3.42
C LEU A 16 12.01 -2.50 -2.45
N TYR A 17 11.70 -1.71 -1.43
CA TYR A 17 10.59 -2.00 -0.52
C TYR A 17 9.22 -2.00 -1.22
N THR A 18 9.06 -1.28 -2.34
CA THR A 18 7.79 -1.23 -3.09
C THR A 18 7.40 -2.58 -3.67
N LEU A 19 8.38 -3.47 -3.89
CA LEU A 19 8.17 -4.83 -4.40
C LEU A 19 7.39 -5.73 -3.44
N HIS A 20 7.17 -5.28 -2.20
CA HIS A 20 6.46 -6.00 -1.16
C HIS A 20 5.17 -5.30 -0.71
N LEU A 21 4.84 -4.16 -1.32
CA LEU A 21 3.65 -3.41 -0.98
C LEU A 21 2.42 -4.00 -1.69
N ASP A 22 1.32 -4.08 -0.94
CA ASP A 22 0.02 -4.36 -1.52
C ASP A 22 -0.64 -3.08 -2.04
N GLY A 23 -1.80 -3.21 -2.69
CA GLY A 23 -2.51 -2.08 -3.31
C GLY A 23 -2.70 -0.88 -2.37
N PRO A 24 -3.28 -1.05 -1.17
CA PRO A 24 -3.46 0.05 -0.21
C PRO A 24 -2.16 0.70 0.26
N ALA A 25 -1.08 -0.07 0.40
CA ALA A 25 0.24 0.45 0.75
C ALA A 25 0.87 1.24 -0.42
N LEU A 26 0.73 0.76 -1.66
CA LEU A 26 1.14 1.52 -2.85
C LEU A 26 0.31 2.81 -3.02
N ALA A 27 -1.00 2.74 -2.74
CA ALA A 27 -1.87 3.91 -2.79
C ALA A 27 -1.38 5.02 -1.85
N TRP A 28 -0.91 4.63 -0.67
CA TRP A 28 -0.33 5.56 0.30
C TRP A 28 0.91 6.25 -0.27
N GLU A 29 1.82 5.50 -0.90
CA GLU A 29 3.02 6.07 -1.50
C GLU A 29 2.70 7.19 -2.51
N TYR A 30 1.69 7.00 -3.35
CA TYR A 30 1.26 8.05 -4.27
C TYR A 30 0.58 9.21 -3.52
N LEU A 31 -0.29 8.93 -2.55
CA LEU A 31 -1.01 9.97 -1.79
C LEU A 31 -0.06 10.86 -0.98
N ARG A 32 0.91 10.29 -0.24
CA ARG A 32 1.84 11.06 0.60
C ARG A 32 2.73 12.03 -0.18
N ARG A 33 2.84 11.85 -1.51
CA ARG A 33 3.58 12.73 -2.43
C ARG A 33 2.75 13.91 -2.93
N ASN A 34 1.43 13.86 -2.79
CA ASN A 34 0.54 14.91 -3.22
C ASN A 34 0.72 16.18 -2.38
N ALA A 35 1.02 17.31 -3.03
CA ALA A 35 1.26 18.58 -2.35
C ALA A 35 0.02 19.14 -1.64
N SER A 36 -1.17 18.88 -2.17
CA SER A 36 -2.44 19.27 -1.52
C SER A 36 -2.70 18.43 -0.28
N TYR A 37 -2.42 17.12 -0.31
CA TYR A 37 -2.50 16.26 0.88
C TYR A 37 -1.56 16.75 1.98
N ARG A 38 -0.29 17.01 1.65
CA ARG A 38 0.71 17.54 2.59
C ARG A 38 0.26 18.86 3.24
N ARG A 39 -0.39 19.73 2.46
CA ARG A 39 -0.93 21.00 2.96
C ARG A 39 -2.09 20.79 3.93
N ASP A 40 -2.98 19.85 3.64
CA ASP A 40 -4.08 19.50 4.54
C ASP A 40 -3.55 18.84 5.83
N TRP A 41 -2.51 18.00 5.74
CA TRP A 41 -1.82 17.45 6.92
C TRP A 41 -1.26 18.53 7.84
N LEU A 42 -0.60 19.55 7.30
CA LEU A 42 -0.09 20.69 8.07
C LEU A 42 -1.23 21.49 8.73
N ARG A 43 -2.41 21.50 8.11
CA ARG A 43 -3.61 22.20 8.59
C ARG A 43 -4.59 21.29 9.34
N ARG A 44 -4.21 20.05 9.67
CA ARG A 44 -5.10 19.02 10.23
C ARG A 44 -5.90 19.49 11.45
N ARG A 45 -5.28 20.28 12.34
CA ARG A 45 -5.94 20.84 13.53
C ARG A 45 -7.10 21.79 13.20
N ARG A 46 -7.10 22.41 12.01
CA ARG A 46 -8.12 23.37 11.56
C ARG A 46 -9.14 22.76 10.60
N LYS A 47 -8.88 21.54 10.10
CA LYS A 47 -9.73 20.84 9.13
C LYS A 47 -9.84 19.35 9.48
N PRO A 48 -10.59 19.00 10.55
CA PRO A 48 -10.74 17.60 10.95
C PRO A 48 -11.37 16.74 9.85
N ASP A 49 -12.27 17.31 9.04
CA ASP A 49 -12.98 16.57 7.99
C ASP A 49 -12.19 16.40 6.68
N ALA A 50 -10.99 16.98 6.57
CA ALA A 50 -10.17 16.89 5.36
C ALA A 50 -9.80 15.44 5.00
N ALA A 51 -9.72 14.54 5.98
CA ALA A 51 -9.41 13.13 5.76
C ALA A 51 -10.35 12.46 4.74
N GLN A 52 -11.65 12.80 4.79
CA GLN A 52 -12.67 12.18 3.95
C GLN A 52 -12.46 12.50 2.46
N ALA A 53 -11.99 13.71 2.14
CA ALA A 53 -11.66 14.10 0.76
C ALA A 53 -10.52 13.24 0.17
N TRP A 54 -9.66 12.69 1.02
CA TRP A 54 -8.57 11.80 0.66
C TRP A 54 -8.92 10.31 0.77
N GLY A 55 -10.17 9.98 1.15
CA GLY A 55 -10.61 8.61 1.37
C GLY A 55 -10.02 7.99 2.65
N LEU A 56 -9.70 8.81 3.64
CA LEU A 56 -9.19 8.38 4.94
C LEU A 56 -10.18 8.73 6.05
N ARG A 57 -10.21 7.93 7.13
CA ARG A 57 -10.88 8.28 8.39
C ARG A 57 -10.13 9.37 9.14
N LEU A 58 -8.81 9.24 9.17
CA LEU A 58 -7.87 10.12 9.84
C LEU A 58 -6.72 10.42 8.89
N LEU A 59 -6.23 11.65 8.90
CA LEU A 59 -5.01 11.96 8.16
C LEU A 59 -3.82 11.22 8.80
N GLU A 60 -2.87 10.83 7.97
CA GLU A 60 -1.66 10.11 8.32
C GLU A 60 -0.45 10.99 7.97
N ASP A 61 0.67 10.81 8.66
CA ASP A 61 1.85 11.65 8.42
C ASP A 61 2.50 11.36 7.05
N PRO A 62 2.45 12.28 6.06
CA PRO A 62 3.11 12.11 4.77
C PRO A 62 4.64 12.08 4.86
N GLY A 63 5.23 12.21 6.06
CA GLY A 63 6.62 11.90 6.35
C GLY A 63 6.92 10.40 6.42
N LEU A 64 5.94 9.57 6.80
CA LEU A 64 6.09 8.10 6.96
C LEU A 64 5.79 7.35 5.65
N ASP A 65 6.71 6.49 5.21
CA ASP A 65 6.47 5.62 4.05
C ASP A 65 5.61 4.41 4.44
N ALA A 66 5.17 3.62 3.46
CA ALA A 66 4.21 2.54 3.65
C ALA A 66 4.71 1.38 4.54
N ARG A 67 5.98 1.35 4.94
CA ARG A 67 6.50 0.39 5.93
C ARG A 67 6.10 0.76 7.36
N ASP A 68 5.94 2.06 7.60
CA ASP A 68 5.72 2.63 8.93
C ASP A 68 4.42 3.42 9.05
N ALA A 69 3.80 3.82 7.94
CA ALA A 69 2.51 4.50 7.91
C ALA A 69 1.33 3.54 7.94
N HIS A 70 0.20 3.97 8.52
CA HIS A 70 -1.03 3.19 8.65
C HIS A 70 -2.25 3.97 8.20
N PRO A 71 -2.36 4.26 6.89
CA PRO A 71 -3.49 5.04 6.38
C PRO A 71 -4.81 4.34 6.69
N ALA A 72 -5.66 5.03 7.45
CA ALA A 72 -6.99 4.56 7.83
C ALA A 72 -7.96 4.72 6.65
N TRP A 73 -7.78 3.93 5.58
CA TRP A 73 -8.62 3.98 4.38
C TRP A 73 -10.12 3.79 4.70
N PHE A 74 -10.98 4.60 4.09
CA PHE A 74 -12.42 4.54 4.25
C PHE A 74 -13.18 4.78 2.94
N PRO A 75 -14.14 3.91 2.57
CA PRO A 75 -14.49 2.63 3.22
C PRO A 75 -13.32 1.64 3.24
N ASP A 76 -13.41 0.62 4.11
CA ASP A 76 -12.40 -0.44 4.15
C ASP A 76 -12.32 -1.12 2.77
N HIS A 77 -11.11 -1.39 2.30
CA HIS A 77 -10.90 -2.18 1.10
C HIS A 77 -11.34 -3.64 1.32
N ASP A 78 -11.63 -4.38 0.25
CA ASP A 78 -12.28 -5.71 0.34
C ASP A 78 -11.45 -6.78 1.07
N GLY A 79 -10.15 -6.53 1.20
CA GLY A 79 -9.19 -7.40 1.86
C GLY A 79 -9.03 -7.19 3.37
N VAL A 80 -9.85 -6.35 4.02
CA VAL A 80 -9.91 -6.24 5.48
C VAL A 80 -10.88 -7.30 6.02
N VAL A 81 -10.38 -8.15 6.92
CA VAL A 81 -11.15 -9.18 7.61
C VAL A 81 -11.59 -8.66 8.96
N GLN A 82 -12.84 -8.89 9.36
CA GLN A 82 -13.31 -8.47 10.68
C GLN A 82 -13.35 -9.68 11.61
N LEU A 83 -12.83 -9.51 12.83
CA LEU A 83 -12.85 -10.53 13.87
C LEU A 83 -13.84 -10.13 14.95
N TYR A 84 -14.78 -11.01 15.25
CA TYR A 84 -15.80 -10.84 16.27
C TYR A 84 -15.77 -12.01 17.24
N PRO A 85 -16.09 -11.81 18.53
CA PRO A 85 -16.31 -12.93 19.43
C PRO A 85 -17.45 -13.81 18.92
N ASP A 86 -17.28 -15.11 19.08
CA ASP A 86 -18.35 -16.08 18.83
C ASP A 86 -19.28 -16.11 20.04
N ALA A 87 -20.56 -15.80 19.84
CA ALA A 87 -21.56 -15.74 20.91
C ALA A 87 -22.10 -17.12 21.30
N ASP A 88 -21.95 -18.14 20.45
CA ASP A 88 -22.41 -19.51 20.69
C ASP A 88 -21.36 -20.52 20.18
N PRO A 89 -20.18 -20.56 20.82
CA PRO A 89 -19.07 -21.33 20.30
C PRO A 89 -19.30 -22.84 20.47
N PRO A 90 -19.05 -23.67 19.44
CA PRO A 90 -19.00 -25.12 19.61
C PRO A 90 -17.84 -25.53 20.54
N PRO A 91 -17.86 -26.76 21.11
CA PRO A 91 -16.82 -27.23 22.04
C PRO A 91 -15.38 -27.20 21.51
N ASP A 92 -15.19 -27.22 20.19
CA ASP A 92 -13.90 -27.20 19.49
C ASP A 92 -13.65 -25.88 18.71
N ALA A 93 -14.34 -24.80 19.09
CA ALA A 93 -14.17 -23.49 18.49
C ALA A 93 -12.72 -23.03 18.54
N HIS A 94 -12.24 -22.44 17.44
CA HIS A 94 -10.90 -21.85 17.40
C HIS A 94 -10.89 -20.57 18.23
N THR A 95 -9.90 -20.44 19.09
CA THR A 95 -9.72 -19.26 19.93
C THR A 95 -8.84 -18.22 19.23
N PHE A 96 -9.11 -16.96 19.51
CA PHE A 96 -8.31 -15.86 19.01
C PHE A 96 -7.02 -15.79 19.82
N GLU A 97 -5.90 -16.16 19.19
CA GLU A 97 -4.58 -16.11 19.82
C GLU A 97 -3.74 -15.02 19.14
N PHE A 98 -3.74 -13.81 19.71
CA PHE A 98 -3.08 -12.63 19.15
C PHE A 98 -1.61 -12.90 18.83
N TRP A 99 -0.92 -13.59 19.74
CA TRP A 99 0.50 -13.89 19.62
C TRP A 99 0.83 -14.95 18.57
N ARG A 100 -0.13 -15.80 18.19
CA ARG A 100 0.05 -16.83 17.15
C ARG A 100 -0.11 -16.32 15.73
N ILE A 101 -0.69 -15.13 15.55
CA ILE A 101 -0.70 -14.46 14.24
C ILE A 101 0.77 -14.43 13.74
N PRO A 102 1.08 -14.70 12.47
CA PRO A 102 2.46 -14.70 12.00
C PRO A 102 2.96 -13.26 11.84
N GLY A 103 4.25 -13.10 11.52
CA GLY A 103 4.81 -11.86 11.00
C GLY A 103 4.93 -10.67 11.97
N ARG A 104 5.43 -9.56 11.43
CA ARG A 104 5.50 -8.27 12.11
C ARG A 104 4.10 -7.72 12.25
N LYS A 105 3.68 -7.47 13.50
CA LYS A 105 2.37 -6.94 13.85
C LYS A 105 2.46 -5.44 14.07
N GLN A 106 1.46 -4.73 13.57
CA GLN A 106 1.27 -3.31 13.80
C GLN A 106 -0.20 -3.11 14.16
N LEU A 107 -0.45 -2.61 15.36
CA LEU A 107 -1.79 -2.38 15.89
C LEU A 107 -2.05 -0.87 15.92
N THR A 108 -3.12 -0.44 15.26
CA THR A 108 -3.52 0.98 15.21
C THR A 108 -4.99 1.14 15.50
N HIS A 109 -5.39 2.35 15.93
CA HIS A 109 -6.79 2.71 16.11
C HIS A 109 -7.23 3.62 14.95
N ASP A 110 -8.18 3.18 14.13
CA ASP A 110 -8.61 3.90 12.91
C ASP A 110 -9.59 5.06 13.18
N GLY A 111 -9.82 5.37 14.47
CA GLY A 111 -10.84 6.32 14.94
C GLY A 111 -12.16 5.65 15.32
N LYS A 112 -12.36 4.37 15.00
CA LYS A 112 -13.54 3.59 15.42
C LYS A 112 -13.19 2.27 16.08
N ARG A 113 -12.14 1.59 15.63
CA ARG A 113 -11.76 0.25 16.08
C ARG A 113 -10.26 0.03 15.97
N LEU A 114 -9.81 -1.06 16.61
CA LEU A 114 -8.46 -1.53 16.43
C LEU A 114 -8.31 -2.26 15.09
N VAL A 115 -7.25 -1.93 14.37
CA VAL A 115 -6.86 -2.58 13.12
C VAL A 115 -5.45 -3.13 13.31
N LEU A 116 -5.33 -4.44 13.19
CA LEU A 116 -4.07 -5.16 13.20
C LEU A 116 -3.63 -5.41 11.75
N VAL A 117 -2.47 -4.89 11.38
CA VAL A 117 -1.77 -5.25 10.16
C VAL A 117 -0.69 -6.26 10.51
N SER A 118 -0.71 -7.42 9.87
CA SER A 118 0.37 -8.39 9.95
C SER A 118 1.04 -8.56 8.60
N HIS A 119 2.37 -8.43 8.60
CA HIS A 119 3.21 -8.58 7.42
C HIS A 119 4.24 -9.69 7.60
N TRP A 120 4.32 -10.58 6.61
CA TRP A 120 5.35 -11.61 6.48
C TRP A 120 5.72 -11.77 4.99
N PRO A 121 6.81 -12.48 4.66
CA PRO A 121 7.28 -12.54 3.28
C PRO A 121 6.19 -12.92 2.27
N GLY A 122 5.84 -11.96 1.39
CA GLY A 122 4.86 -12.17 0.32
C GLY A 122 3.39 -12.03 0.73
N CYS A 123 3.09 -11.67 1.99
CA CYS A 123 1.72 -11.53 2.44
C CYS A 123 1.53 -10.34 3.41
N CYS A 124 0.37 -9.70 3.29
CA CYS A 124 -0.11 -8.67 4.18
C CYS A 124 -1.60 -8.91 4.49
N VAL A 125 -1.92 -9.10 5.76
CA VAL A 125 -3.30 -9.27 6.24
C VAL A 125 -3.66 -8.11 7.14
N ARG A 126 -4.87 -7.57 6.96
CA ARG A 126 -5.45 -6.51 7.78
C ARG A 126 -6.69 -7.07 8.48
N LEU A 127 -6.65 -7.06 9.81
CA LEU A 127 -7.67 -7.59 10.69
C LEU A 127 -8.27 -6.43 11.49
N ALA A 128 -9.55 -6.18 11.32
CA ALA A 128 -10.29 -5.27 12.17
C ALA A 128 -10.83 -6.03 13.38
N LEU A 129 -10.43 -5.62 14.57
CA LEU A 129 -10.80 -6.29 15.81
C LEU A 129 -12.06 -5.62 16.39
N ALA A 130 -13.06 -6.43 16.73
CA ALA A 130 -14.19 -5.97 17.52
C ALA A 130 -13.71 -5.54 18.93
N PRO A 131 -14.34 -4.53 19.54
CA PRO A 131 -13.89 -3.98 20.82
C PRO A 131 -14.00 -4.97 22.00
N ASP A 132 -14.85 -5.98 21.86
CA ASP A 132 -15.15 -7.05 22.81
C ASP A 132 -14.41 -8.37 22.50
N LEU A 133 -13.51 -8.38 21.52
CA LEU A 133 -12.69 -9.55 21.21
C LEU A 133 -11.51 -9.65 22.18
N GLU A 134 -11.44 -10.76 22.92
CA GLU A 134 -10.38 -11.04 23.90
C GLU A 134 -9.42 -12.14 23.42
N ASP A 135 -8.18 -12.09 23.89
CA ASP A 135 -7.22 -13.19 23.65
C ASP A 135 -7.72 -14.46 24.38
N GLY A 136 -7.79 -15.57 23.65
CA GLY A 136 -8.35 -16.83 24.13
C GLY A 136 -9.86 -16.99 23.93
N SER A 137 -10.61 -15.97 23.49
CA SER A 137 -12.04 -16.12 23.20
C SER A 137 -12.26 -16.81 21.85
N ALA A 138 -13.32 -17.61 21.74
CA ALA A 138 -13.77 -18.09 20.43
C ALA A 138 -14.14 -16.91 19.52
N TYR A 139 -13.86 -17.04 18.22
CA TYR A 139 -14.05 -15.93 17.28
C TYR A 139 -14.51 -16.38 15.90
N LEU A 140 -15.11 -15.43 15.18
CA LEU A 140 -15.64 -15.61 13.83
C LEU A 140 -15.01 -14.59 12.87
N TYR A 141 -14.89 -14.98 11.61
CA TYR A 141 -14.52 -14.09 10.52
C TYR A 141 -15.77 -13.49 9.88
N ALA A 142 -15.89 -12.16 9.87
CA ALA A 142 -16.95 -11.43 9.20
C ALA A 142 -16.43 -10.61 8.02
N THR A 143 -17.24 -10.53 6.96
CA THR A 143 -17.01 -9.63 5.83
C THR A 143 -18.20 -8.71 5.62
N ARG A 144 -17.93 -7.49 5.15
CA ARG A 144 -18.99 -6.54 4.83
C ARG A 144 -19.69 -6.96 3.54
N ALA A 145 -21.02 -6.85 3.51
CA ALA A 145 -21.80 -7.03 2.29
C ALA A 145 -21.26 -6.14 1.16
N CYS A 146 -21.17 -6.69 -0.05
CA CYS A 146 -20.70 -5.97 -1.23
C CYS A 146 -21.45 -6.43 -2.48
N ALA A 147 -21.31 -5.67 -3.57
CA ALA A 147 -21.92 -6.00 -4.86
C ALA A 147 -21.33 -7.25 -5.52
N THR A 148 -20.14 -7.70 -5.09
CA THR A 148 -19.42 -8.86 -5.64
C THR A 148 -19.06 -9.90 -4.56
N PRO A 149 -20.03 -10.49 -3.84
CA PRO A 149 -19.78 -11.32 -2.66
C PRO A 149 -18.81 -12.49 -2.93
N CYS A 150 -18.97 -13.18 -4.06
CA CYS A 150 -18.14 -14.34 -4.39
C CYS A 150 -16.66 -13.98 -4.62
N ALA A 151 -16.39 -12.86 -5.29
CA ALA A 151 -15.02 -12.41 -5.52
C ALA A 151 -14.35 -12.04 -4.19
N ARG A 152 -15.08 -11.31 -3.33
CA ARG A 152 -14.63 -10.95 -1.99
C ARG A 152 -14.37 -12.17 -1.11
N TYR A 153 -15.28 -13.15 -1.13
CA TYR A 153 -15.11 -14.41 -0.40
C TYR A 153 -13.85 -15.15 -0.83
N ARG A 154 -13.56 -15.24 -2.13
CA ARG A 154 -12.32 -15.88 -2.61
C ARG A 154 -11.07 -15.14 -2.13
N THR A 155 -11.08 -13.80 -2.14
CA THR A 155 -9.97 -13.01 -1.60
C THR A 155 -9.80 -13.22 -0.10
N LEU A 156 -10.91 -13.30 0.65
CA LEU A 156 -10.88 -13.61 2.08
C LEU A 156 -10.28 -14.99 2.32
N ALA A 157 -10.81 -16.02 1.67
CA ALA A 157 -10.35 -17.40 1.81
C ALA A 157 -8.85 -17.50 1.55
N ALA A 158 -8.35 -16.94 0.45
CA ALA A 158 -6.92 -16.93 0.14
C ALA A 158 -6.06 -16.24 1.21
N LYS A 159 -6.57 -15.17 1.86
CA LYS A 159 -5.87 -14.51 2.97
C LYS A 159 -5.87 -15.35 4.25
N LEU A 160 -6.99 -16.02 4.55
CA LEU A 160 -7.10 -16.91 5.70
C LEU A 160 -6.25 -18.17 5.52
N ASP A 161 -6.19 -18.73 4.31
CA ASP A 161 -5.29 -19.82 3.97
C ASP A 161 -3.82 -19.40 4.14
N ALA A 162 -3.46 -18.21 3.64
CA ALA A 162 -2.12 -17.67 3.82
C ALA A 162 -1.77 -17.42 5.30
N LEU A 163 -2.74 -16.94 6.09
CA LEU A 163 -2.59 -16.76 7.54
C LEU A 163 -2.35 -18.12 8.22
N SER A 164 -3.23 -19.10 7.97
CA SER A 164 -3.15 -20.45 8.53
C SER A 164 -1.82 -21.13 8.18
N ALA A 165 -1.43 -21.13 6.90
CA ALA A 165 -0.15 -21.72 6.46
C ALA A 165 1.07 -21.09 7.16
N ALA A 166 1.05 -19.77 7.37
CA ALA A 166 2.13 -19.06 8.03
C ALA A 166 2.17 -19.25 9.56
N THR A 167 1.06 -19.65 10.20
CA THR A 167 1.07 -20.03 11.63
C THR A 167 1.74 -21.38 11.91
N VAL A 168 1.77 -22.29 10.93
CA VAL A 168 2.30 -23.66 11.10
C VAL A 168 3.81 -23.75 10.84
N ALA A 169 4.36 -22.84 10.03
CA ALA A 169 5.77 -22.86 9.68
C ALA A 169 6.35 -21.44 9.57
N ALA A 170 7.35 -21.12 10.39
CA ALA A 170 8.25 -19.99 10.15
C ALA A 170 9.45 -20.49 9.33
N PRO A 171 9.47 -20.34 7.99
CA PRO A 171 10.62 -20.75 7.19
C PRO A 171 11.84 -19.91 7.56
N VAL A 172 12.95 -20.57 7.85
CA VAL A 172 14.26 -19.95 8.18
C VAL A 172 14.78 -19.09 7.02
N ALA A 173 14.39 -19.41 5.78
CA ALA A 173 14.61 -18.57 4.59
C ALA A 173 13.52 -18.83 3.55
N THR A 174 13.02 -17.77 2.91
CA THR A 174 12.10 -17.88 1.77
C THR A 174 12.81 -17.46 0.49
N ALA A 175 13.03 -18.40 -0.44
CA ALA A 175 13.41 -18.05 -1.80
C ALA A 175 12.23 -17.29 -2.45
N ARG A 176 12.48 -16.05 -2.88
CA ARG A 176 11.46 -15.26 -3.58
C ARG A 176 11.61 -15.42 -5.07
N SER A 177 10.47 -15.61 -5.74
CA SER A 177 10.39 -15.46 -7.19
C SER A 177 10.90 -14.08 -7.59
N ARG A 178 11.54 -14.00 -8.76
CA ARG A 178 11.95 -12.74 -9.35
C ARG A 178 10.75 -11.77 -9.39
N PRO A 179 10.94 -10.47 -9.10
CA PRO A 179 9.86 -9.48 -9.17
C PRO A 179 9.14 -9.54 -10.51
N THR A 180 7.81 -9.47 -10.47
CA THR A 180 7.00 -9.46 -11.68
C THR A 180 7.25 -8.18 -12.49
N PRO A 181 7.02 -8.19 -13.80
CA PRO A 181 7.08 -6.97 -14.62
C PRO A 181 6.18 -5.85 -14.09
N ALA A 182 5.03 -6.19 -13.51
CA ALA A 182 4.13 -5.24 -12.88
C ALA A 182 4.74 -4.60 -11.62
N ALA A 183 5.39 -5.39 -10.76
CA ALA A 183 6.05 -4.86 -9.56
C ALA A 183 7.22 -3.91 -9.93
N LEU A 184 8.01 -4.26 -10.94
CA LEU A 184 9.06 -3.38 -11.46
C LEU A 184 8.49 -2.12 -12.11
N LEU A 185 7.33 -2.20 -12.76
CA LEU A 185 6.64 -1.03 -13.29
C LEU A 185 6.22 -0.07 -12.17
N GLU A 186 5.68 -0.57 -11.06
CA GLU A 186 5.32 0.27 -9.90
C GLU A 186 6.54 0.95 -9.29
N LEU A 187 7.61 0.20 -9.08
CA LEU A 187 8.88 0.74 -8.57
C LEU A 187 9.38 1.90 -9.44
N HIS A 188 9.53 1.67 -10.75
CA HIS A 188 10.01 2.71 -11.65
C HIS A 188 9.02 3.87 -11.80
N THR A 189 7.72 3.63 -11.65
CA THR A 189 6.72 4.71 -11.67
C THR A 189 6.91 5.63 -10.47
N LEU A 190 7.09 5.06 -9.28
CA LEU A 190 7.27 5.85 -8.06
C LEU A 190 8.58 6.62 -8.08
N GLN A 191 9.68 5.99 -8.53
CA GLN A 191 10.97 6.65 -8.69
C GLN A 191 10.93 7.77 -9.75
N ALA A 192 10.26 7.54 -10.88
CA ALA A 192 10.06 8.59 -11.90
C ALA A 192 9.25 9.78 -11.37
N LEU A 193 8.24 9.51 -10.53
CA LEU A 193 7.44 10.56 -9.88
C LEU A 193 8.32 11.38 -8.93
N ASP A 194 9.07 10.74 -8.04
CA ASP A 194 9.95 11.42 -7.08
C ASP A 194 11.03 12.25 -7.78
N ALA A 195 11.60 11.72 -8.87
CA ALA A 195 12.54 12.46 -9.71
C ALA A 195 11.90 13.71 -10.33
N THR A 196 10.69 13.58 -10.87
CA THR A 196 9.95 14.70 -11.48
C THR A 196 9.58 15.76 -10.43
N LEU A 197 9.15 15.34 -9.24
CA LEU A 197 8.86 16.23 -8.11
C LEU A 197 10.12 16.95 -7.60
N ALA A 198 11.30 16.34 -7.75
CA ALA A 198 12.59 16.98 -7.48
C ALA A 198 13.09 17.89 -8.63
N GLY A 199 12.32 18.03 -9.71
CA GLY A 199 12.65 18.89 -10.85
C GLY A 199 13.63 18.27 -11.85
N ALA A 200 13.76 16.93 -11.86
CA ALA A 200 14.53 16.23 -12.88
C ALA A 200 13.83 16.30 -14.25
N SER A 201 14.62 16.53 -15.29
CA SER A 201 14.21 16.41 -16.68
C SER A 201 13.98 14.94 -17.05
N LEU A 202 13.21 14.69 -18.12
CA LEU A 202 12.99 13.32 -18.62
C LEU A 202 14.31 12.57 -18.89
N ARG A 203 15.37 13.27 -19.28
CA ARG A 203 16.67 12.66 -19.54
C ARG A 203 17.35 12.22 -18.24
N GLU A 204 17.39 13.10 -17.24
CA GLU A 204 17.93 12.75 -15.91
C GLU A 204 17.15 11.58 -15.30
N VAL A 205 15.81 11.55 -15.44
CA VAL A 205 14.98 10.41 -15.02
C VAL A 205 15.40 9.13 -15.75
N ALA A 206 15.65 9.19 -17.06
CA ALA A 206 16.08 8.05 -17.84
C ALA A 206 17.45 7.53 -17.39
N GLU A 207 18.40 8.44 -17.15
CA GLU A 207 19.75 8.12 -16.69
C GLU A 207 19.73 7.45 -15.31
N GLY A 208 18.88 7.94 -14.39
CA GLY A 208 18.73 7.32 -13.07
C GLY A 208 18.03 5.95 -13.09
N LEU A 209 17.07 5.74 -13.99
CA LEU A 209 16.32 4.47 -14.07
C LEU A 209 17.04 3.39 -14.89
N PHE A 210 17.70 3.78 -15.98
CA PHE A 210 18.22 2.85 -16.99
C PHE A 210 19.72 2.97 -17.23
N GLY A 211 20.39 3.93 -16.60
CA GLY A 211 21.82 4.18 -16.74
C GLY A 211 22.18 5.13 -17.89
N ALA A 212 23.32 5.81 -17.75
CA ALA A 212 23.81 6.78 -18.71
C ALA A 212 24.10 6.17 -20.09
N ASP A 213 24.65 4.95 -20.13
CA ASP A 213 24.99 4.27 -21.39
C ASP A 213 23.75 3.96 -22.25
N ALA A 214 22.66 3.53 -21.61
CA ALA A 214 21.39 3.27 -22.29
C ALA A 214 20.80 4.56 -22.88
N VAL A 215 20.91 5.67 -22.15
CA VAL A 215 20.45 6.99 -22.62
C VAL A 215 21.36 7.52 -23.73
N ALA A 216 22.67 7.34 -23.64
CA ALA A 216 23.59 7.72 -24.71
C ALA A 216 23.30 6.95 -26.02
N ALA A 217 22.89 5.69 -25.92
CA ALA A 217 22.56 4.84 -27.05
C ALA A 217 21.19 5.14 -27.70
N ASP A 218 20.16 5.50 -26.93
CA ASP A 218 18.75 5.58 -27.41
C ASP A 218 17.98 6.80 -26.85
N TRP A 219 18.57 8.00 -26.89
CA TRP A 219 17.87 9.23 -26.46
C TRP A 219 17.65 10.24 -27.58
N HIS A 220 16.58 10.02 -28.33
CA HIS A 220 16.08 10.94 -29.36
C HIS A 220 14.55 11.08 -29.33
N LYS A 221 13.99 11.96 -30.16
CA LYS A 221 12.57 12.37 -30.14
C LYS A 221 11.60 11.19 -30.15
N ASP A 222 11.88 10.19 -30.97
CA ASP A 222 10.99 9.05 -31.25
C ASP A 222 11.50 7.74 -30.62
N SER A 223 12.48 7.80 -29.72
CA SER A 223 13.04 6.63 -29.04
C SER A 223 12.03 5.93 -28.13
N ALA A 224 12.10 4.60 -28.09
CA ALA A 224 11.27 3.79 -27.20
C ALA A 224 11.57 4.08 -25.73
N LEU A 225 12.85 4.35 -25.40
CA LEU A 225 13.30 4.74 -24.06
C LEU A 225 12.63 6.05 -23.59
N ARG A 226 12.68 7.11 -24.41
CA ARG A 226 12.03 8.39 -24.08
C ARG A 226 10.51 8.23 -23.94
N ALA A 227 9.87 7.44 -24.80
CA ALA A 227 8.45 7.15 -24.71
C ALA A 227 8.09 6.39 -23.43
N ARG A 228 8.92 5.43 -23.02
CA ARG A 228 8.76 4.67 -21.76
C ARG A 228 8.85 5.60 -20.54
N VAL A 229 9.86 6.45 -20.47
CA VAL A 229 10.03 7.41 -19.36
C VAL A 229 8.86 8.38 -19.27
N ARG A 230 8.40 8.92 -20.41
CA ARG A 230 7.20 9.77 -20.45
C ARG A 230 5.97 9.07 -19.89
N ARG A 231 5.78 7.78 -20.21
CA ARG A 231 4.66 6.98 -19.67
C ARG A 231 4.78 6.76 -18.17
N LEU A 232 5.98 6.50 -17.64
CA LEU A 232 6.21 6.35 -16.20
C LEU A 232 5.87 7.64 -15.45
N VAL A 233 6.37 8.78 -15.93
CA VAL A 233 6.09 10.10 -15.32
C VAL A 233 4.60 10.40 -15.33
N ARG A 234 3.94 10.25 -16.49
CA ARG A 234 2.50 10.48 -16.61
C ARG A 234 1.70 9.57 -15.68
N ARG A 235 2.05 8.29 -15.62
CA ARG A 235 1.39 7.32 -14.75
C ARG A 235 1.55 7.68 -13.27
N GLY A 236 2.74 8.09 -12.85
CA GLY A 236 2.99 8.51 -11.47
C GLY A 236 2.16 9.73 -11.08
N ASP A 237 2.07 10.71 -11.99
CA ASP A 237 1.23 11.89 -11.80
C ASP A 237 -0.27 11.54 -11.69
N GLU A 238 -0.79 10.70 -12.61
CA GLU A 238 -2.17 10.20 -12.58
C GLU A 238 -2.49 9.46 -11.28
N LEU A 239 -1.56 8.65 -10.77
CA LEU A 239 -1.73 7.93 -9.51
C LEU A 239 -1.72 8.87 -8.30
N MET A 240 -0.81 9.85 -8.27
CA MET A 240 -0.75 10.86 -7.21
C MET A 240 -2.00 11.75 -7.19
N HIS A 241 -2.57 12.07 -8.36
CA HIS A 241 -3.74 12.93 -8.52
C HIS A 241 -5.06 12.15 -8.60
N GLY A 242 -5.24 11.21 -7.66
CA GLY A 242 -6.51 10.50 -7.47
C GLY A 242 -6.51 9.06 -7.99
N GLY A 243 -5.60 8.68 -8.88
CA GLY A 243 -5.47 7.29 -9.34
C GLY A 243 -5.13 6.31 -8.22
N TYR A 244 -4.50 6.77 -7.12
CA TYR A 244 -4.26 5.99 -5.90
C TYR A 244 -5.55 5.39 -5.33
N ARG A 245 -6.70 6.02 -5.55
CA ARG A 245 -8.00 5.51 -5.07
C ARG A 245 -8.32 4.13 -5.62
N ARG A 246 -7.92 3.83 -6.85
CA ARG A 246 -8.07 2.48 -7.43
C ARG A 246 -7.20 1.45 -6.72
N LEU A 247 -5.97 1.82 -6.36
CA LEU A 247 -5.05 0.96 -5.61
C LEU A 247 -5.56 0.70 -4.18
N ALA A 248 -6.18 1.70 -3.56
CA ALA A 248 -6.83 1.61 -2.25
C ALA A 248 -8.25 1.00 -2.29
N GLN A 249 -8.79 0.67 -3.49
CA GLN A 249 -10.16 0.18 -3.69
C GLN A 249 -11.24 1.12 -3.14
N LEU A 250 -10.99 2.43 -3.25
CA LEU A 250 -11.93 3.47 -2.85
C LEU A 250 -12.90 3.79 -3.99
N PRO A 251 -14.12 4.26 -3.67
CA PRO A 251 -15.01 4.82 -4.68
C PRO A 251 -14.32 5.98 -5.39
N MET A 252 -14.41 5.98 -6.72
CA MET A 252 -14.01 7.12 -7.53
C MET A 252 -14.94 8.29 -7.23
N PHE A 253 -14.43 9.52 -7.34
CA PHE A 253 -15.31 10.68 -7.30
C PHE A 253 -16.41 10.50 -8.37
N PRO A 254 -17.67 10.84 -8.08
CA PRO A 254 -18.68 10.89 -9.12
C PRO A 254 -18.16 11.83 -10.20
N SER A 255 -18.08 11.34 -11.44
CA SER A 255 -17.88 12.19 -12.60
C SER A 255 -19.08 13.13 -12.65
N HIS A 256 -18.85 14.42 -12.37
CA HIS A 256 -19.86 15.47 -12.59
C HIS A 256 -20.10 15.68 -14.08
#